data_AF-A0A2D7X4T0-F1
#
_entry.id   AF-A0A2D7X4T0-F1
#
_cell.length_a   1.000
_cell.length_b   1.000
_cell.length_c   1.000
_cell.angle_alpha   90.00
_cell.angle_beta   90.00
_cell.angle_gamma   90.00
#
_symmetry.space_group_name_H-M   'P 1'
#
loop_
_entity.id
_entity.type
_entity.pdbx_description
1 polymer ?
#
loop_
_entity_poly.entity_id
_entity_poly.type
_entity_poly.pdbx_seq_one_letter_code
_entity_poly.pdbx_strand_id
1 'polypeptide(L)'
;MSKRSIETRASEIEESHGRKLTNRQKEFARYYVEGTHSNASCARMAGYSNKNGIAKIQACKLLDPKTFPHVAEYISELREDRERKYGVTLIGQLQRFSELSKSAEENGQFSAAVNAEKIRSSLGGLTIDRRETSHFHAIEAMSREQIEDRLKELRGAHPGAFVDAEYEEVNGAKTRDIALEQIEAKDTPALERDAD
;
A
#
# COMPACT_ATOMS: atom_id res chain seq x y z
N MET A 1 28.07 12.21 -12.44
CA MET A 1 28.11 12.01 -10.97
C MET A 1 29.05 10.84 -10.70
N SER A 2 30.22 11.11 -10.10
CA SER A 2 31.23 10.09 -9.84
C SER A 2 30.67 8.98 -8.94
N LYS A 3 30.79 7.71 -9.35
CA LYS A 3 30.43 6.56 -8.53
C LYS A 3 31.41 6.50 -7.35
N ARG A 4 31.12 7.22 -6.26
CA ARG A 4 31.91 7.13 -5.04
C ARG A 4 31.86 5.69 -4.54
N SER A 5 33.03 5.07 -4.39
CA SER A 5 33.18 3.72 -3.84
C SER A 5 32.63 3.70 -2.42
N ILE A 6 32.08 2.54 -2.00
CA ILE A 6 31.62 2.30 -0.62
C ILE A 6 32.74 2.62 0.38
N GLU A 7 33.99 2.37 -0.01
CA GLU A 7 35.17 2.65 0.81
C GLU A 7 35.39 4.15 1.02
N THR A 8 35.10 4.98 0.00
CA THR A 8 35.18 6.43 0.11
C THR A 8 34.15 6.95 1.11
N ARG A 9 32.91 6.46 1.03
CA ARG A 9 31.84 6.86 1.96
C ARG A 9 32.09 6.38 3.39
N ALA A 10 32.67 5.18 3.55
CA ALA A 10 33.08 4.71 4.86
C ALA A 10 34.12 5.66 5.49
N SER A 11 35.10 6.16 4.74
CA SER A 11 36.07 7.14 5.24
C SER A 11 35.41 8.45 5.66
N GLU A 12 34.49 8.98 4.84
CA GLU A 12 33.73 10.20 5.14
C GLU A 12 32.93 10.06 6.46
N ILE A 13 32.29 8.90 6.71
CA ILE A 13 31.57 8.61 7.96
C ILE A 13 32.53 8.48 9.15
N GLU A 14 33.69 7.87 8.95
CA GLU A 14 34.69 7.73 10.01
C GLU A 14 35.23 9.10 10.46
N GLU A 15 35.40 10.03 9.53
CA GLU A 15 35.79 11.42 9.78
C GLU A 15 34.69 12.24 10.45
N SER A 16 33.43 12.11 10.00
CA SER A 16 32.30 12.89 10.53
C SER A 16 32.00 12.59 12.00
N HIS A 17 32.11 11.32 12.41
CA HIS A 17 31.86 10.88 13.80
C HIS A 17 33.12 10.79 14.66
N GLY A 18 34.31 10.98 14.07
CA GLY A 18 35.59 10.81 14.76
C GLY A 18 35.82 9.38 15.28
N ARG A 19 35.19 8.37 14.67
CA ARG A 19 35.25 6.96 15.09
C ARG A 19 35.43 6.05 13.89
N LYS A 20 36.36 5.10 13.99
CA LYS A 20 36.64 4.13 12.92
C LYS A 20 35.64 2.97 12.93
N LEU A 21 35.13 2.60 11.75
CA LEU A 21 34.32 1.40 11.57
C LEU A 21 35.24 0.17 11.61
N THR A 22 35.07 -0.67 12.62
CA THR A 22 35.79 -1.95 12.73
C THR A 22 35.33 -2.94 11.67
N ASN A 23 36.20 -3.89 11.29
CA ASN A 23 35.84 -4.93 10.30
C ASN A 23 34.57 -5.72 10.68
N ARG A 24 34.41 -6.04 11.97
CA ARG A 24 33.21 -6.72 12.48
C ARG A 24 31.95 -5.88 12.33
N GLN A 25 32.03 -4.57 12.53
CA GLN A 25 30.88 -3.66 12.29
C GLN A 25 30.54 -3.58 10.81
N LYS A 26 31.55 -3.53 9.92
CA LYS A 26 31.35 -3.53 8.46
C LYS A 26 30.68 -4.84 8.00
N GLU A 27 31.14 -5.99 8.48
CA GLU A 27 30.52 -7.30 8.19
C GLU A 27 29.11 -7.41 8.74
N PHE A 28 28.89 -6.98 9.99
CA PHE A 28 27.56 -6.96 10.59
C PHE A 28 26.59 -6.12 9.75
N ALA A 29 26.99 -4.91 9.35
CA ALA A 29 26.18 -4.03 8.53
C ALA A 29 25.85 -4.65 7.17
N ARG A 30 26.79 -5.35 6.52
CA ARG A 30 26.55 -6.06 5.26
C ARG A 30 25.45 -7.14 5.42
N TYR A 31 25.61 -8.05 6.39
CA TYR A 31 24.62 -9.10 6.65
C TYR A 31 23.27 -8.55 7.12
N TYR A 32 23.29 -7.46 7.89
CA TYR A 32 22.06 -6.82 8.34
C TYR A 32 21.28 -6.20 7.17
N VAL A 33 21.96 -5.53 6.25
CA VAL A 33 21.30 -4.96 5.07
C VAL A 33 20.83 -6.08 4.15
N GLU A 34 21.55 -7.20 3.99
CA GLU A 34 21.12 -8.42 3.27
C GLU A 34 19.73 -8.91 3.68
N GLY A 35 19.38 -8.87 4.96
CA GLY A 35 18.03 -9.18 5.42
C GLY A 35 17.65 -10.65 5.34
N THR A 36 18.61 -11.55 5.08
CA THR A 36 18.44 -13.01 4.98
C THR A 36 18.46 -13.71 6.34
N HIS A 37 19.02 -13.07 7.36
CA HIS A 37 19.28 -13.65 8.66
C HIS A 37 18.75 -12.77 9.79
N SER A 38 18.51 -13.37 10.96
CA SER A 38 18.12 -12.60 12.16
C SER A 38 19.29 -11.75 12.66
N ASN A 39 19.01 -10.63 13.32
CA ASN A 39 20.04 -9.69 13.81
C ASN A 39 21.12 -10.37 14.67
N ALA A 40 20.72 -11.31 15.54
CA ALA A 40 21.65 -12.08 16.36
C ALA A 40 22.52 -13.03 15.51
N SER A 41 21.99 -13.57 14.41
CA SER A 41 22.76 -14.37 13.47
C SER A 41 23.75 -13.52 12.66
N CYS A 42 23.35 -12.33 12.21
CA CYS A 42 24.25 -11.38 11.55
C CYS A 42 25.45 -11.02 12.44
N ALA A 43 25.21 -10.79 13.75
CA ALA A 43 26.30 -10.54 14.69
C ALA A 43 27.22 -11.76 14.87
N ARG A 44 26.68 -12.98 14.90
CA ARG A 44 27.52 -14.20 14.95
C ARG A 44 28.38 -14.36 13.71
N MET A 45 27.81 -14.13 12.53
CA MET A 45 28.53 -14.21 11.25
C MET A 45 29.63 -13.15 11.15
N ALA A 46 29.38 -11.96 11.70
CA ALA A 46 30.38 -10.89 11.84
C ALA A 46 31.42 -11.12 12.96
N GLY A 47 31.45 -12.31 13.56
CA GLY A 47 32.46 -12.71 14.56
C GLY A 47 32.20 -12.27 16.00
N TYR A 48 30.97 -11.86 16.37
CA TYR A 48 30.62 -11.62 17.76
C TYR A 48 30.33 -12.94 18.49
N SER A 49 30.79 -13.04 19.75
CA SER A 49 30.61 -14.25 20.56
C SER A 49 29.13 -14.53 20.83
N ASN A 50 28.74 -15.80 20.74
CA ASN A 50 27.40 -16.27 21.12
C ASN A 50 27.31 -16.77 22.57
N LYS A 51 28.39 -16.68 23.35
CA LYS A 51 28.34 -17.06 24.77
C LYS A 51 27.32 -16.17 25.49
N ASN A 52 26.45 -16.76 26.30
CA ASN A 52 25.45 -16.06 27.11
C ASN A 52 24.56 -15.06 26.34
N GLY A 53 24.29 -15.30 25.05
CA GLY A 53 23.45 -14.41 24.25
C GLY A 53 24.06 -13.05 23.90
N ILE A 54 25.38 -12.89 24.07
CA ILE A 54 26.09 -11.63 23.79
C ILE A 54 25.85 -11.13 22.36
N ALA A 55 25.80 -12.02 21.37
CA ALA A 55 25.53 -11.65 19.97
C ALA A 55 24.21 -10.90 19.79
N LYS A 56 23.14 -11.28 20.52
CA LYS A 56 21.84 -10.58 20.46
C LYS A 56 21.96 -9.17 21.04
N ILE A 57 22.62 -9.05 22.20
CA ILE A 57 22.83 -7.76 22.88
C ILE A 57 23.68 -6.83 22.00
N GLN A 58 24.75 -7.35 21.41
CA GLN A 58 25.61 -6.59 20.52
C GLN A 58 24.88 -6.14 19.26
N ALA A 59 24.08 -7.01 18.65
CA ALA A 59 23.26 -6.63 17.50
C ALA A 59 22.30 -5.47 17.83
N CYS A 60 21.62 -5.51 18.98
CA CYS A 60 20.77 -4.41 19.43
C CYS A 60 21.56 -3.11 19.64
N LYS A 61 22.75 -3.18 20.24
CA LYS A 61 23.62 -2.01 20.44
C LYS A 61 24.11 -1.41 19.12
N LEU A 62 24.55 -2.23 18.17
CA LEU A 62 25.07 -1.78 16.88
C LEU A 62 24.02 -1.09 16.02
N LEU A 63 22.75 -1.44 16.20
CA LEU A 63 21.62 -0.81 15.52
C LEU A 63 21.12 0.45 16.21
N ASP A 64 21.54 0.71 17.45
CA ASP A 64 21.13 1.90 18.18
C ASP A 64 21.97 3.11 17.74
N PRO A 65 21.36 4.13 17.10
CA PRO A 65 22.07 5.31 16.63
C PRO A 65 22.64 6.15 17.79
N LYS A 66 22.11 6.02 19.01
CA LYS A 66 22.65 6.74 20.18
C LYS A 66 24.01 6.18 20.59
N THR A 67 24.17 4.86 20.55
CA THR A 67 25.40 4.19 20.97
C THR A 67 26.44 4.15 19.84
N PHE A 68 26.01 3.80 18.62
CA PHE A 68 26.87 3.63 17.45
C PHE A 68 26.35 4.41 16.23
N PRO A 69 26.41 5.75 16.23
CA PRO A 69 25.88 6.59 15.14
C PRO A 69 26.55 6.31 13.78
N HIS A 70 27.89 6.18 13.76
CA HIS A 70 28.67 5.80 12.57
C HIS A 70 28.25 4.45 11.95
N VAL A 71 27.81 3.46 12.75
CA VAL A 71 27.34 2.17 12.21
C VAL A 71 25.96 2.34 11.60
N ALA A 72 25.07 3.11 12.25
CA ALA A 72 23.74 3.39 11.73
C ALA A 72 23.82 4.14 10.39
N GLU A 73 24.68 5.15 10.27
CA GLU A 73 24.89 5.89 9.01
C GLU A 73 25.48 5.00 7.92
N TYR A 74 26.46 4.16 8.25
CA TYR A 74 27.02 3.19 7.30
C TYR A 74 25.97 2.18 6.81
N ILE A 75 25.06 1.74 7.69
CA ILE A 75 23.91 0.90 7.30
C ILE A 75 22.98 1.65 6.33
N SER A 76 22.71 2.93 6.57
CA SER A 76 21.89 3.75 5.66
C SER A 76 22.53 3.87 4.28
N GLU A 77 23.82 4.19 4.20
CA GLU A 77 24.56 4.23 2.94
C GLU A 77 24.52 2.89 2.18
N LEU A 78 24.69 1.77 2.89
CA LEU A 78 24.59 0.44 2.29
C LEU A 78 23.17 0.12 1.78
N ARG A 79 22.13 0.63 2.45
CA ARG A 79 20.74 0.51 1.99
C ARG A 79 20.50 1.35 0.76
N GLU A 80 20.95 2.59 0.74
CA GLU A 80 20.85 3.48 -0.43
C GLU A 80 21.61 2.93 -1.64
N ASP A 81 22.79 2.35 -1.43
CA ASP A 81 23.56 1.70 -2.49
C ASP A 81 22.82 0.50 -3.07
N ARG A 82 22.17 -0.27 -2.20
CA ARG A 82 21.34 -1.39 -2.63
C ARG A 82 20.09 -0.91 -3.36
N GLU A 83 19.43 0.12 -2.88
CA GLU A 83 18.29 0.74 -3.54
C GLU A 83 18.72 1.33 -4.89
N ARG A 84 19.90 1.93 -5.00
CA ARG A 84 20.41 2.39 -6.30
C ARG A 84 20.69 1.24 -7.27
N LYS A 85 21.13 0.09 -6.76
CA LYS A 85 21.49 -1.08 -7.58
C LYS A 85 20.30 -1.97 -7.96
N TYR A 86 19.35 -2.16 -7.04
CA TYR A 86 18.24 -3.11 -7.15
C TYR A 86 16.87 -2.47 -6.92
N GLY A 87 16.84 -1.18 -6.58
CA GLY A 87 15.60 -0.45 -6.38
C GLY A 87 14.83 -0.30 -7.69
N VAL A 88 13.53 -0.42 -7.55
CA VAL A 88 12.58 -0.29 -8.64
C VAL A 88 12.17 1.19 -8.68
N THR A 89 12.84 1.98 -9.51
CA THR A 89 12.50 3.40 -9.71
C THR A 89 11.48 3.53 -10.84
N LEU A 90 10.58 4.51 -10.76
CA LEU A 90 9.59 4.76 -11.82
C LEU A 90 10.25 4.96 -13.19
N ILE A 91 11.25 5.85 -13.26
CA ILE A 91 12.00 6.12 -14.50
C ILE A 91 12.69 4.84 -15.01
N GLY A 92 13.31 4.08 -14.11
CA GLY A 92 13.95 2.81 -14.47
C GLY A 92 12.97 1.76 -14.98
N GLN A 93 11.77 1.66 -14.39
CA GLN A 93 10.71 0.78 -14.86
C GLN A 93 10.20 1.21 -16.23
N LEU A 94 9.95 2.51 -16.43
CA LEU A 94 9.51 3.05 -17.72
C LEU A 94 10.53 2.75 -18.83
N GLN A 95 11.82 2.93 -18.55
CA GLN A 95 12.90 2.57 -19.47
C GLN A 95 12.91 1.06 -19.74
N ARG A 96 12.87 0.24 -18.69
CA ARG A 96 12.93 -1.22 -18.81
C ARG A 96 11.74 -1.80 -19.60
N PHE A 97 10.53 -1.28 -19.40
CA PHE A 97 9.37 -1.68 -20.20
C PHE A 97 9.47 -1.20 -21.65
N SER A 98 10.08 -0.03 -21.91
CA SER A 98 10.35 0.41 -23.28
C SER A 98 11.31 -0.52 -24.02
N GLU A 99 12.41 -0.91 -23.36
CA GLU A 99 13.39 -1.86 -23.91
C GLU A 99 12.76 -3.24 -24.12
N LEU A 100 11.95 -3.71 -23.16
CA LEU A 100 11.24 -4.98 -23.28
C LEU A 100 10.22 -4.97 -24.41
N SER A 101 9.49 -3.86 -24.62
CA SER A 101 8.56 -3.73 -25.75
C SER A 101 9.26 -3.85 -27.08
N LYS A 102 10.33 -3.05 -27.28
CA LYS A 102 11.11 -3.08 -28.52
C LYS A 102 11.72 -4.45 -28.79
N SER A 103 12.32 -5.07 -27.78
CA SER A 103 12.90 -6.40 -27.92
C SER A 103 11.82 -7.46 -28.21
N ALA A 104 10.63 -7.34 -27.62
CA ALA A 104 9.52 -8.24 -27.93
C ALA A 104 8.99 -8.03 -29.36
N GLU A 105 8.89 -6.80 -29.85
CA GLU A 105 8.52 -6.47 -31.24
C GLU A 105 9.53 -7.04 -32.24
N GLU A 106 10.83 -6.84 -32.00
CA GLU A 106 11.91 -7.37 -32.84
C GLU A 106 11.89 -8.90 -32.91
N ASN A 107 11.50 -9.56 -31.82
CA ASN A 107 11.35 -11.02 -31.74
C ASN A 107 9.97 -11.53 -32.23
N GLY A 108 9.10 -10.65 -32.77
CA GLY A 108 7.76 -10.99 -33.25
C GLY A 108 6.74 -11.35 -32.15
N GLN A 109 7.07 -11.10 -30.87
CA GLN A 109 6.21 -11.34 -29.72
C GLN A 109 5.33 -10.13 -29.39
N PHE A 110 4.43 -9.77 -30.32
CA PHE A 110 3.61 -8.56 -30.20
C PHE A 110 2.69 -8.51 -28.97
N SER A 111 2.20 -9.66 -28.50
CA SER A 111 1.40 -9.71 -27.25
C SER A 111 2.20 -9.27 -26.03
N ALA A 112 3.47 -9.67 -25.93
CA ALA A 112 4.35 -9.25 -24.85
C ALA A 112 4.69 -7.75 -24.96
N ALA A 113 4.91 -7.25 -26.18
CA ALA A 113 5.17 -5.83 -26.43
C ALA A 113 4.00 -4.93 -26.02
N VAL A 114 2.78 -5.25 -26.49
CA VAL A 114 1.58 -4.49 -26.15
C VAL A 114 1.33 -4.48 -24.64
N ASN A 115 1.57 -5.60 -23.95
CA ASN A 115 1.46 -5.66 -22.50
C ASN A 115 2.52 -4.78 -21.79
N ALA A 116 3.77 -4.77 -22.29
CA ALA A 116 4.81 -3.90 -21.75
C ALA A 116 4.45 -2.41 -21.90
N GLU A 117 3.95 -2.00 -23.08
CA GLU A 117 3.50 -0.62 -23.31
C GLU A 117 2.24 -0.25 -22.52
N LYS A 118 1.31 -1.20 -22.32
CA LYS A 118 0.14 -0.99 -21.45
C LYS A 118 0.57 -0.67 -20.02
N ILE A 119 1.49 -1.46 -19.46
CA ILE A 119 2.02 -1.24 -18.11
C ILE A 119 2.83 0.06 -18.05
N ARG A 120 3.61 0.37 -19.09
CA ARG A 120 4.35 1.63 -19.19
C ARG A 120 3.41 2.83 -19.20
N SER A 121 2.31 2.74 -19.95
CA SER A 121 1.28 3.78 -20.02
C SER A 121 0.55 3.95 -18.69
N SER A 122 0.25 2.87 -17.96
CA SER A 122 -0.36 2.96 -16.64
C SER A 122 0.61 3.53 -15.59
N LEU A 123 1.88 3.15 -15.61
CA LEU A 123 2.94 3.73 -14.76
C LEU A 123 3.13 5.23 -15.04
N GLY A 124 2.96 5.66 -16.29
CA GLY A 124 2.95 7.07 -16.67
C GLY A 124 1.67 7.83 -16.28
N GLY A 125 0.70 7.16 -15.66
CA GLY A 125 -0.58 7.75 -15.27
C GLY A 125 -1.54 8.01 -16.43
N LEU A 126 -1.22 7.55 -17.65
CA LEU A 126 -2.08 7.73 -18.83
C LEU A 126 -3.32 6.83 -18.78
N THR A 127 -3.20 5.68 -18.13
CA THR A 127 -4.31 4.76 -17.91
C THR A 127 -4.48 4.49 -16.43
N ILE A 128 -5.68 4.75 -15.93
CA ILE A 128 -6.08 4.49 -14.55
C ILE A 128 -7.38 3.69 -14.60
N ASP A 129 -7.40 2.49 -14.01
CA ASP A 129 -8.62 1.70 -13.86
C ASP A 129 -9.42 2.28 -12.68
N ARG A 130 -10.28 3.26 -12.96
CA ARG A 130 -11.19 3.83 -11.96
C ARG A 130 -12.38 2.89 -11.79
N ARG A 131 -12.30 2.00 -10.80
CA ARG A 131 -13.45 1.21 -10.37
C ARG A 131 -14.24 2.00 -9.35
N GLU A 132 -15.32 2.62 -9.79
CA GLU A 132 -16.30 3.16 -8.85
C GLU A 132 -17.10 1.99 -8.29
N THR A 133 -16.81 1.60 -7.05
CA THR A 133 -17.73 0.77 -6.28
C THR A 133 -18.95 1.63 -5.99
N SER A 134 -19.89 1.63 -6.92
CA SER A 134 -21.23 2.12 -6.67
C SER A 134 -21.78 1.24 -5.56
N HIS A 135 -21.69 1.70 -4.32
CA HIS A 135 -22.53 1.20 -3.24
C HIS A 135 -23.95 1.63 -3.58
N PHE A 136 -24.56 1.00 -4.59
CA PHE A 136 -26.00 0.98 -4.70
C PHE A 136 -26.46 0.43 -3.36
N HIS A 137 -27.05 1.28 -2.54
CA HIS A 137 -27.79 0.83 -1.38
C HIS A 137 -28.89 -0.06 -1.97
N ALA A 138 -28.66 -1.38 -1.99
CA ALA A 138 -29.47 -2.37 -2.67
C ALA A 138 -30.96 -2.33 -2.25
N ILE A 139 -31.30 -1.55 -1.23
CA ILE A 139 -32.65 -1.26 -0.76
C ILE A 139 -33.48 -0.52 -1.81
N GLU A 140 -32.91 0.42 -2.56
CA GLU A 140 -33.68 1.23 -3.52
C GLU A 140 -34.17 0.43 -4.75
N ALA A 141 -33.48 -0.67 -5.07
CA ALA A 141 -33.84 -1.56 -6.18
C ALA A 141 -34.64 -2.80 -5.73
N MET A 142 -34.84 -3.00 -4.43
CA MET A 142 -35.62 -4.14 -3.93
C MET A 142 -37.12 -3.87 -4.05
N SER A 143 -37.87 -4.86 -4.55
CA SER A 143 -39.32 -4.82 -4.46
C SER A 143 -39.77 -4.94 -3.01
N ARG A 144 -41.00 -4.52 -2.71
CA ARG A 144 -41.56 -4.59 -1.35
C ARG A 144 -41.44 -6.00 -0.74
N GLU A 145 -41.70 -7.03 -1.52
CA GLU A 145 -41.63 -8.43 -1.09
C GLU A 145 -40.19 -8.82 -0.68
N GLN A 146 -39.19 -8.41 -1.47
CA GLN A 146 -37.79 -8.66 -1.17
C GLN A 146 -37.32 -7.93 0.09
N ILE A 147 -37.85 -6.72 0.34
CA ILE A 147 -37.58 -5.98 1.58
C ILE A 147 -38.19 -6.71 2.79
N GLU A 148 -39.43 -7.17 2.68
CA GLU A 148 -40.12 -7.88 3.77
C GLU A 148 -39.41 -9.20 4.12
N ASP A 149 -38.96 -9.97 3.12
CA ASP A 149 -38.21 -11.20 3.36
C ASP A 149 -36.83 -10.91 3.95
N ARG A 150 -36.15 -9.86 3.49
CA ARG A 150 -34.88 -9.42 4.09
C ARG A 150 -35.06 -8.98 5.54
N LEU A 151 -36.16 -8.32 5.87
CA LEU A 151 -36.50 -7.93 7.24
C LEU A 151 -36.81 -9.15 8.12
N LYS A 152 -37.48 -10.19 7.61
CA LYS A 152 -37.69 -11.45 8.33
C LYS A 152 -36.36 -12.15 8.63
N GLU A 153 -35.48 -12.24 7.64
CA GLU A 153 -34.13 -12.80 7.83
C GLU A 153 -33.35 -12.05 8.91
N LEU A 154 -33.37 -10.71 8.87
CA LEU A 154 -32.71 -9.87 9.85
C LEU A 154 -33.29 -10.05 11.27
N ARG A 155 -34.62 -10.16 11.39
CA ARG A 155 -35.30 -10.44 12.66
C ARG A 155 -34.88 -11.79 13.23
N GLY A 156 -34.76 -12.81 12.38
CA GLY A 156 -34.29 -14.14 12.79
C GLY A 156 -32.82 -14.17 13.19
N ALA A 157 -31.96 -13.46 12.47
CA ALA A 157 -30.52 -13.43 12.74
C ALA A 157 -30.16 -12.61 13.99
N HIS A 158 -30.95 -11.59 14.32
CA HIS A 158 -30.71 -10.68 15.45
C HIS A 158 -31.93 -10.57 16.39
N PRO A 159 -32.30 -11.66 17.07
CA PRO A 159 -33.52 -11.72 17.88
C PRO A 159 -33.51 -10.76 19.09
N GLY A 160 -32.33 -10.37 19.58
CA GLY A 160 -32.20 -9.42 20.70
C GLY A 160 -32.26 -7.93 20.30
N ALA A 161 -32.24 -7.62 19.00
CA ALA A 161 -32.27 -6.24 18.51
C ALA A 161 -33.70 -5.73 18.23
N PHE A 162 -34.67 -6.64 18.13
CA PHE A 162 -36.07 -6.32 17.86
C PHE A 162 -36.90 -6.71 19.07
N VAL A 163 -37.49 -5.72 19.74
CA VAL A 163 -38.50 -5.96 20.78
C VAL A 163 -39.83 -6.10 20.06
N ASP A 164 -40.46 -7.28 20.15
CA ASP A 164 -41.85 -7.46 19.74
C ASP A 164 -42.73 -6.71 20.75
N ALA A 165 -42.93 -5.42 20.52
CA ALA A 165 -43.87 -4.63 21.30
C ALA A 165 -45.29 -5.15 21.04
N GLU A 166 -46.03 -5.46 22.10
CA GLU A 166 -47.47 -5.69 22.01
C GLU A 166 -48.12 -4.37 21.55
N TYR A 167 -48.75 -4.40 20.38
CA TYR A 167 -49.55 -3.30 19.87
C TYR A 167 -51.02 -3.72 19.88
N GLU A 168 -51.90 -2.85 20.38
CA GLU A 168 -53.33 -3.00 20.12
C GLU A 168 -53.64 -2.33 18.77
N GLU A 169 -54.13 -3.11 17.81
CA GLU A 169 -54.72 -2.54 16.60
C GLU A 169 -56.06 -1.90 16.95
N VAL A 170 -56.04 -0.58 17.14
CA VAL A 170 -57.26 0.20 17.30
C VAL A 170 -57.97 0.27 15.94
N ASN A 171 -58.82 -0.71 15.65
CA ASN A 171 -59.77 -0.64 14.53
C ASN A 171 -60.82 0.44 14.85
N GLY A 172 -60.54 1.69 14.47
CA GLY A 172 -61.41 2.79 14.86
C GLY A 172 -61.16 4.16 14.23
N ALA A 173 -60.45 4.27 13.12
CA ALA A 173 -60.53 5.43 12.23
C ALA A 173 -59.89 5.08 10.88
N LYS A 174 -60.49 5.52 9.78
CA LYS A 174 -59.80 5.60 8.48
C LYS A 174 -58.64 6.58 8.63
N THR A 175 -57.44 6.11 8.97
CA THR A 175 -56.26 6.99 9.12
C THR A 175 -55.64 7.37 7.77
N ARG A 176 -56.46 7.60 6.73
CA ARG A 176 -56.05 8.22 5.46
C ARG A 176 -57.23 8.88 4.76
N ASP A 177 -57.81 9.89 5.40
CA ASP A 177 -58.38 11.02 4.66
C ASP A 177 -57.60 12.27 5.08
N ILE A 178 -56.40 12.43 4.52
CA ILE A 178 -55.80 13.71 4.13
C ILE A 178 -54.85 13.35 3.00
N ALA A 179 -55.14 13.90 1.82
CA ALA A 179 -54.27 13.88 0.66
C ALA A 179 -52.86 14.31 1.07
N LEU A 180 -51.88 13.40 0.93
CA LEU A 180 -50.56 13.85 0.55
C LEU A 180 -50.72 14.29 -0.90
N GLU A 181 -50.97 15.59 -1.09
CA GLU A 181 -50.70 16.24 -2.36
C GLU A 181 -49.31 15.76 -2.79
N GLN A 182 -49.26 15.04 -3.91
CA GLN A 182 -48.04 15.02 -4.69
C GLN A 182 -47.74 16.49 -4.95
N ILE A 183 -46.71 17.02 -4.29
CA ILE A 183 -46.03 18.17 -4.86
C ILE A 183 -45.53 17.64 -6.19
N GLU A 184 -46.26 17.92 -7.26
CA GLU A 184 -45.74 17.82 -8.62
C GLU A 184 -44.44 18.61 -8.58
N ALA A 185 -43.32 17.88 -8.61
CA ALA A 185 -42.05 18.50 -8.91
C ALA A 185 -42.26 19.12 -10.29
N LYS A 186 -42.40 20.45 -10.34
CA LYS A 186 -42.32 21.17 -11.60
C LYS A 186 -40.99 20.77 -12.22
N ASP A 187 -41.06 20.12 -13.37
CA ASP A 187 -39.89 19.86 -14.19
C ASP A 187 -39.12 21.18 -14.31
N THR A 188 -37.87 21.16 -13.86
CA THR A 188 -36.99 22.31 -14.02
C THR A 188 -36.80 22.47 -15.53
N PRO A 189 -37.14 23.62 -16.14
CA PRO A 189 -36.98 23.79 -17.57
C PRO A 189 -35.51 23.62 -17.93
N ALA A 190 -35.27 22.90 -19.03
CA ALA A 190 -33.94 22.66 -19.54
C ALA A 190 -33.23 24.00 -19.77
N LEU A 191 -32.02 24.14 -19.21
CA LEU A 191 -31.14 25.25 -19.54
C LEU A 191 -30.80 25.15 -21.04
N GLU A 192 -31.36 26.06 -21.82
CA GLU A 192 -30.95 26.27 -23.21
C GLU A 192 -29.45 26.62 -23.17
N ARG A 193 -28.66 25.77 -23.83
CA ARG A 193 -27.28 26.11 -24.15
C ARG A 193 -27.36 27.07 -25.32
N ASP A 194 -27.10 28.34 -25.05
CA ASP A 194 -26.82 29.31 -26.10
C ASP A 194 -25.66 28.77 -26.94
N ALA A 195 -25.96 28.50 -28.21
CA ALA A 195 -24.97 28.20 -29.21
C ALA A 195 -24.42 29.53 -29.72
N ASP A 196 -23.15 29.80 -29.40
CA ASP A 196 -22.25 30.67 -30.15
C ASP A 196 -20.81 30.11 -30.06
#